data_AF-A0A7J7QB85-F1
#
_entry.id   AF-A0A7J7QB85-F1
#
_cell.length_a   1.000
_cell.length_b   1.000
_cell.length_c   1.000
_cell.angle_alpha   90.00
_cell.angle_beta   90.00
_cell.angle_gamma   90.00
#
_symmetry.space_group_name_H-M   'P 1'
#
loop_
_entity.id
_entity.type
_entity.pdbx_description
1 polymer ?
#
loop_
_entity_poly.entity_id
_entity_poly.type
_entity_poly.pdbx_seq_one_letter_code
_entity_poly.pdbx_strand_id
1 'polypeptide(L)'
;MLQLQLHRCTERRWDAVQAHESVAVVLHNSQLSSFIVVRQFRPAVYPVWWRAAPAAGLPEPPPAAGLSYELCAGILDKPGISAEQILEEFGYRVSPQQLACCAGSVISSAGITGAPQATCLAQVDESMRACAGGGTMAAKERVEALSLPVAAVEAFIVDESLAKTPGLCFGLLLLM
;
A
#
# COMPACT_ATOMS: atom_id res chain seq x y z
N MET A 1 25.07 8.10 -5.28
CA MET A 1 24.84 9.55 -5.14
C MET A 1 24.65 10.11 -6.54
N LEU A 2 23.44 10.57 -6.88
CA LEU A 2 23.13 11.16 -8.18
C LEU A 2 23.44 12.66 -8.10
N GLN A 3 24.31 13.18 -8.97
CA GLN A 3 24.57 14.62 -9.08
C GLN A 3 23.75 15.17 -10.24
N LEU A 4 22.81 16.07 -9.95
CA LEU A 4 21.99 16.75 -10.95
C LEU A 4 22.30 18.25 -10.92
N GLN A 5 22.60 18.83 -12.08
CA GLN A 5 22.69 20.29 -12.24
C GLN A 5 21.32 20.83 -12.65
N LEU A 6 20.76 21.73 -11.82
CA LEU A 6 19.56 22.50 -12.15
C LEU A 6 19.88 24.00 -12.14
N HIS A 7 19.14 24.74 -12.95
CA HIS A 7 19.35 26.14 -13.35
C HIS A 7 19.82 27.04 -12.19
N ARG A 8 20.98 27.74 -12.39
CA ARG A 8 21.75 28.64 -11.47
C ARG A 8 23.14 28.14 -11.00
N CYS A 9 23.84 27.29 -11.77
CA CYS A 9 25.27 26.97 -11.58
C CYS A 9 25.71 26.56 -10.16
N THR A 10 24.80 26.07 -9.32
CA THR A 10 25.12 25.59 -7.96
C THR A 10 24.90 24.09 -7.91
N GLU A 11 25.94 23.34 -7.53
CA GLU A 11 25.85 21.89 -7.32
C GLU A 11 24.84 21.59 -6.20
N ARG A 12 23.95 20.64 -6.45
CA ARG A 12 23.02 20.11 -5.46
C ARG A 12 23.32 18.64 -5.25
N ARG A 13 23.19 18.18 -4.00
CA ARG A 13 23.32 16.78 -3.62
C ARG A 13 21.98 16.29 -3.10
N TRP A 14 21.65 15.05 -3.46
CA TRP A 14 20.43 14.39 -3.03
C TRP A 14 20.72 12.91 -2.77
N ASP A 15 20.17 12.38 -1.67
CA ASP A 15 20.21 10.95 -1.38
C ASP A 15 18.93 10.31 -1.89
N ALA A 16 19.08 9.27 -2.71
CA ALA A 16 17.97 8.54 -3.32
C ALA A 16 18.20 7.04 -3.18
N VAL A 17 17.11 6.29 -3.11
CA VAL A 17 17.08 4.83 -3.00
C VAL A 17 16.55 4.26 -4.30
N GLN A 18 17.31 3.36 -4.93
CA GLN A 18 16.82 2.64 -6.10
C GLN A 18 15.77 1.61 -5.65
N ALA A 19 14.57 1.67 -6.23
CA ALA A 19 13.49 0.72 -5.99
C ALA A 19 12.92 0.24 -7.33
N HIS A 20 12.32 -0.95 -7.31
CA HIS A 20 11.61 -1.49 -8.46
C HIS A 20 10.30 -0.75 -8.71
N GLU A 21 9.84 -0.78 -9.96
CA GLU A 21 8.47 -0.43 -10.28
C GLU A 21 7.50 -1.36 -9.52
N SER A 22 6.30 -0.88 -9.25
CA SER A 22 5.31 -1.64 -8.50
C SER A 22 3.91 -1.48 -9.07
N VAL A 23 3.01 -2.31 -8.57
CA VAL A 23 1.59 -2.26 -8.89
C VAL A 23 0.80 -2.52 -7.62
N ALA A 24 -0.29 -1.79 -7.44
CA ALA A 24 -1.23 -1.98 -6.35
C ALA A 24 -2.62 -2.28 -6.90
N VAL A 25 -3.43 -3.04 -6.14
CA VAL A 25 -4.80 -3.35 -6.51
C VAL A 25 -5.81 -2.79 -5.51
N VAL A 26 -6.81 -2.08 -6.02
CA VAL A 26 -8.03 -1.75 -5.30
C VAL A 26 -9.02 -2.89 -5.52
N LEU A 27 -9.27 -3.68 -4.47
CA LEU A 27 -10.16 -4.82 -4.52
C LEU A 27 -11.49 -4.48 -3.85
N HIS A 28 -12.58 -4.40 -4.64
CA HIS A 28 -13.92 -4.12 -4.14
C HIS A 28 -14.75 -5.41 -4.04
N ASN A 29 -15.19 -5.75 -2.83
CA ASN A 29 -16.14 -6.83 -2.62
C ASN A 29 -17.57 -6.28 -2.71
N SER A 30 -18.23 -6.61 -3.82
CA SER A 30 -19.57 -6.14 -4.16
C SER A 30 -20.66 -6.68 -3.23
N GLN A 31 -20.50 -7.89 -2.69
CA GLN A 31 -21.48 -8.52 -1.81
C GLN A 31 -21.42 -7.94 -0.39
N LEU A 32 -20.22 -7.60 0.09
CA LEU A 32 -20.01 -7.00 1.41
C LEU A 32 -20.16 -5.48 1.40
N SER A 33 -20.18 -4.85 0.23
CA SER A 33 -20.05 -3.39 0.07
C SER A 33 -18.82 -2.88 0.84
N SER A 34 -17.67 -3.50 0.56
CA SER A 34 -16.41 -3.23 1.25
C SER A 34 -15.22 -3.26 0.31
N PHE A 35 -14.20 -2.46 0.59
CA PHE A 35 -12.87 -2.63 0.04
C PHE A 35 -12.07 -3.63 0.86
N ILE A 36 -11.25 -4.46 0.21
CA ILE A 36 -10.29 -5.33 0.89
C ILE A 36 -8.95 -4.61 0.94
N VAL A 37 -8.42 -4.42 2.14
CA VAL A 37 -7.17 -3.71 2.41
C VAL A 37 -6.25 -4.59 3.25
N VAL A 38 -4.94 -4.34 3.22
CA VAL A 38 -4.00 -5.03 4.12
C VAL A 38 -3.62 -4.14 5.29
N ARG A 39 -3.38 -4.76 6.44
CA ARG A 39 -2.65 -4.17 7.57
C ARG A 39 -1.37 -4.95 7.82
N GLN A 40 -0.24 -4.26 7.91
CA GLN A 40 1.05 -4.91 8.14
C GLN A 40 2.04 -4.00 8.85
N PHE A 41 3.07 -4.59 9.45
CA PHE A 41 4.12 -3.84 10.14
C PHE A 41 5.17 -3.35 9.15
N ARG A 42 5.36 -2.03 9.07
CA ARG A 42 6.43 -1.40 8.29
C ARG A 42 7.48 -0.81 9.26
N PRO A 43 8.71 -1.35 9.28
CA PRO A 43 9.76 -0.86 10.17
C PRO A 43 10.07 0.64 10.05
N ALA A 44 9.81 1.25 8.88
CA ALA A 44 10.02 2.68 8.67
C ALA A 44 8.97 3.57 9.34
N VAL A 45 7.79 3.03 9.68
CA VAL A 45 6.69 3.78 10.30
C VAL A 45 6.91 3.93 11.82
N TYR A 46 7.38 2.88 12.49
CA TYR A 46 7.58 2.89 13.94
C TYR A 46 8.49 4.02 14.47
N PRO A 47 9.67 4.30 13.86
CA PRO A 47 10.57 5.36 14.31
C PRO A 47 9.96 6.76 14.31
N VAL A 48 8.93 7.02 13.50
CA VAL A 48 8.22 8.31 13.48
C VAL A 48 7.60 8.57 14.85
N TRP A 49 6.86 7.60 15.37
CA TRP A 49 6.20 7.68 16.67
C TRP A 49 7.19 7.62 17.83
N TRP A 50 8.18 6.74 17.73
CA TRP A 50 9.21 6.59 18.77
C TRP A 50 10.00 7.89 18.99
N ARG A 51 10.33 8.62 17.92
CA ARG A 51 11.01 9.92 17.99
C ARG A 51 10.11 11.04 18.50
N ALA A 52 8.81 10.98 18.21
CA ALA A 52 7.86 12.00 18.64
C ALA A 52 7.47 11.89 20.12
N ALA A 53 7.46 10.66 20.67
CA ALA A 53 6.98 10.39 22.02
C ALA A 53 7.66 11.22 23.14
N PRO A 54 9.00 11.37 23.18
CA PRO A 54 9.66 12.15 24.24
C PRO A 54 9.24 13.62 24.26
N ALA A 55 9.11 14.25 23.08
CA ALA A 55 8.71 15.65 22.98
C ALA A 55 7.25 15.88 23.40
N ALA A 56 6.41 14.84 23.28
CA ALA A 56 5.02 14.85 23.74
C ALA A 56 4.86 14.40 25.20
N GLY A 57 5.95 14.06 25.91
CA GLY A 57 5.88 13.50 27.27
C GLY A 57 5.20 12.12 27.35
N LEU A 58 5.19 11.38 26.24
CA LEU A 58 4.56 10.07 26.12
C LEU A 58 5.58 8.93 26.30
N PRO A 59 5.14 7.74 26.76
CA PRO A 59 6.00 6.56 26.82
C PRO A 59 6.41 6.09 25.41
N GLU A 60 7.37 5.16 25.37
CA GLU A 60 7.70 4.44 24.13
C GLU A 60 6.43 3.82 23.51
N PRO A 61 6.18 4.02 22.21
CA PRO A 61 4.98 3.49 21.58
C PRO A 61 4.99 1.96 21.53
N PRO A 62 3.82 1.31 21.56
CA PRO A 62 3.74 -0.14 21.36
C PRO A 62 4.19 -0.53 19.94
N PRO A 63 4.62 -1.77 19.70
CA PRO A 63 4.97 -2.25 18.35
C PRO A 63 3.89 -2.01 17.29
N ALA A 64 2.62 -2.00 17.71
CA ALA A 64 1.49 -1.69 16.84
C ALA A 64 1.57 -0.30 16.18
N ALA A 65 2.35 0.65 16.71
CA ALA A 65 2.58 1.95 16.10
C ALA A 65 3.33 1.87 14.75
N GLY A 66 3.97 0.75 14.45
CA GLY A 66 4.56 0.49 13.13
C GLY A 66 3.60 -0.14 12.12
N LEU A 67 2.33 -0.35 12.48
CA LEU A 67 1.33 -0.88 11.55
C LEU A 67 0.87 0.21 10.57
N SER A 68 0.75 -0.15 9.30
CA SER A 68 0.17 0.67 8.24
C SER A 68 -0.94 -0.07 7.53
N TYR A 69 -1.92 0.69 7.04
CA TYR A 69 -2.95 0.20 6.12
C TYR A 69 -2.56 0.51 4.68
N GLU A 70 -2.68 -0.48 3.81
CA GLU A 70 -2.19 -0.42 2.44
C GLU A 70 -3.14 -1.16 1.47
N LEU A 71 -2.95 -0.93 0.18
CA LEU A 71 -3.46 -1.82 -0.87
C LEU A 71 -2.56 -3.07 -0.95
N CYS A 72 -3.10 -4.18 -1.46
CA CYS A 72 -2.25 -5.29 -1.89
C CYS A 72 -1.38 -4.81 -3.05
N ALA A 73 -0.07 -4.91 -2.89
CA ALA A 73 0.89 -4.34 -3.82
C ALA A 73 2.12 -5.22 -3.97
N GLY A 74 2.63 -5.32 -5.20
CA GLY A 74 3.80 -6.11 -5.55
C GLY A 74 4.79 -5.31 -6.37
N ILE A 75 6.07 -5.66 -6.25
CA ILE A 75 7.10 -5.20 -7.19
C ILE A 75 6.91 -5.91 -8.53
N LEU A 76 7.20 -5.20 -9.62
CA LEU A 76 7.20 -5.75 -10.98
C LEU A 76 8.56 -6.42 -11.28
N ASP A 77 8.98 -7.36 -10.43
CA ASP A 77 10.11 -8.25 -10.75
C ASP A 77 9.68 -9.39 -11.70
N LYS A 78 8.36 -9.60 -11.78
CA LYS A 78 7.63 -10.47 -12.69
C LYS A 78 6.50 -9.63 -13.34
N PRO A 79 5.96 -10.04 -14.49
CA PRO A 79 4.93 -9.24 -15.18
C PRO A 79 3.65 -9.09 -14.33
N GLY A 80 3.41 -7.87 -13.84
CA GLY A 80 2.18 -7.48 -13.13
C GLY A 80 2.08 -8.04 -11.71
N ILE A 81 1.08 -7.56 -10.95
CA ILE A 81 0.62 -8.24 -9.74
C ILE A 81 -0.04 -9.51 -10.23
N SER A 82 0.49 -10.65 -9.79
CA SER A 82 -0.11 -11.91 -10.18
C SER A 82 -1.43 -12.10 -9.42
N ALA A 83 -2.39 -12.77 -10.06
CA ALA A 83 -3.56 -13.33 -9.38
C ALA A 83 -3.19 -14.13 -8.11
N GLU A 84 -1.97 -14.66 -8.07
CA GLU A 84 -1.37 -15.33 -6.93
C GLU A 84 -1.15 -14.40 -5.74
N GLN A 85 -0.65 -13.18 -5.92
CA GLN A 85 -0.50 -12.23 -4.80
C GLN A 85 -1.83 -11.82 -4.18
N ILE A 86 -2.87 -11.62 -5.02
CA ILE A 86 -4.23 -11.32 -4.52
C ILE A 86 -4.77 -12.50 -3.71
N LEU A 87 -4.53 -13.73 -4.17
CA LEU A 87 -4.92 -14.93 -3.43
C LEU A 87 -4.13 -15.06 -2.12
N GLU A 88 -2.84 -14.78 -2.15
CA GLU A 88 -1.93 -14.88 -1.00
C GLU A 88 -2.25 -13.84 0.08
N GLU A 89 -2.36 -12.56 -0.28
CA GLU A 89 -2.55 -11.48 0.67
C GLU A 89 -4.02 -11.31 1.05
N PHE A 90 -4.93 -11.34 0.07
CA PHE A 90 -6.36 -11.06 0.29
C PHE A 90 -7.26 -12.29 0.36
N GLY A 91 -6.80 -13.45 -0.13
CA GLY A 91 -7.57 -14.69 -0.08
C GLY A 91 -8.63 -14.83 -1.17
N TYR A 92 -8.61 -14.00 -2.22
CA TYR A 92 -9.57 -14.06 -3.34
C TYR A 92 -8.92 -14.54 -4.63
N ARG A 93 -9.66 -15.35 -5.40
CA ARG A 93 -9.25 -15.79 -6.74
C ARG A 93 -9.74 -14.79 -7.77
N VAL A 94 -8.82 -14.05 -8.39
CA VAL A 94 -9.12 -13.10 -9.47
C VAL A 94 -8.38 -13.56 -10.72
N SER A 95 -9.03 -13.59 -11.89
CA SER A 95 -8.32 -13.85 -13.14
C SER A 95 -7.59 -12.59 -13.64
N PRO A 96 -6.46 -12.70 -14.35
CA PRO A 96 -5.76 -11.54 -14.89
C PRO A 96 -6.64 -10.63 -15.77
N GLN A 97 -7.64 -11.20 -16.44
CA GLN A 97 -8.56 -10.47 -17.32
C GLN A 97 -9.56 -9.60 -16.54
N GLN A 98 -9.76 -9.87 -15.24
CA GLN A 98 -10.62 -9.07 -14.35
C GLN A 98 -9.89 -7.84 -13.78
N LEU A 99 -8.57 -7.73 -13.96
CA LEU A 99 -7.79 -6.59 -13.51
C LEU A 99 -7.89 -5.44 -14.52
N ALA A 100 -8.64 -4.41 -14.17
CA ALA A 100 -8.68 -3.15 -14.90
C ALA A 100 -7.54 -2.26 -14.41
N CYS A 101 -6.40 -2.31 -15.10
CA CYS A 101 -5.25 -1.49 -14.75
C CYS A 101 -5.30 -0.14 -15.46
N CYS A 102 -5.30 0.94 -14.68
CA CYS A 102 -5.04 2.27 -15.21
C CYS A 102 -3.53 2.33 -15.53
N ALA A 103 -3.19 2.37 -16.82
CA ALA A 103 -1.81 2.55 -17.25
C ALA A 103 -1.32 3.98 -16.90
N GLY A 104 -0.15 4.10 -16.27
CA GLY A 104 0.54 5.37 -15.99
C GLY A 104 0.57 5.74 -14.51
N SER A 105 1.49 5.16 -13.72
CA SER A 105 2.82 5.72 -13.39
C SER A 105 2.78 6.92 -12.44
N VAL A 106 1.98 6.85 -11.37
CA VAL A 106 2.20 7.77 -10.25
C VAL A 106 3.60 7.52 -9.70
N ILE A 107 4.35 8.58 -9.49
CA ILE A 107 5.68 8.47 -8.90
C ILE A 107 5.48 8.28 -7.40
N SER A 108 5.72 7.05 -6.94
CA SER A 108 5.76 6.77 -5.52
C SER A 108 7.02 7.39 -4.93
N SER A 109 6.85 8.09 -3.80
CA SER A 109 7.96 8.64 -3.01
C SER A 109 8.96 9.44 -3.86
N ALA A 110 8.48 10.43 -4.64
CA ALA A 110 9.29 11.21 -5.59
C ALA A 110 10.56 11.85 -5.00
N GLY A 111 10.56 12.15 -3.69
CA GLY A 111 11.73 12.70 -2.99
C GLY A 111 12.78 11.66 -2.55
N ILE A 112 12.52 10.36 -2.71
CA ILE A 112 13.41 9.28 -2.22
C ILE A 112 13.65 8.19 -3.27
N THR A 113 12.61 7.61 -3.86
CA THR A 113 12.77 6.50 -4.83
C THR A 113 12.49 6.92 -6.26
N GLY A 114 11.47 7.78 -6.47
CA GLY A 114 11.00 8.10 -7.81
C GLY A 114 10.41 6.89 -8.55
N ALA A 115 10.07 5.81 -7.83
CA ALA A 115 9.65 4.55 -8.45
C ALA A 115 8.21 4.66 -8.98
N PRO A 116 7.97 4.30 -10.26
CA PRO A 116 6.62 4.20 -10.81
C PRO A 116 5.76 3.18 -10.07
N GLN A 117 4.50 3.53 -9.84
CA GLN A 117 3.47 2.59 -9.38
C GLN A 117 2.25 2.63 -10.30
N ALA A 118 1.80 1.46 -10.76
CA ALA A 118 0.52 1.29 -11.43
C ALA A 118 -0.59 0.98 -10.41
N THR A 119 -1.82 1.41 -10.68
CA THR A 119 -2.98 1.05 -9.86
C THR A 119 -3.97 0.26 -10.73
N CYS A 120 -4.33 -0.92 -10.26
CA CYS A 120 -5.32 -1.79 -10.87
C CYS A 120 -6.56 -1.89 -9.99
N LEU A 121 -7.68 -2.24 -10.62
CA LEU A 121 -8.96 -2.40 -9.99
C LEU A 121 -9.52 -3.78 -10.30
N ALA A 122 -10.13 -4.41 -9.30
CA ALA A 122 -10.90 -5.64 -9.49
C ALA A 122 -12.11 -5.65 -8.57
N GLN A 123 -13.20 -6.24 -9.07
CA GLN A 123 -14.39 -6.53 -8.27
C GLN A 123 -14.44 -8.02 -7.96
N VAL A 124 -14.82 -8.34 -6.73
CA VAL A 124 -15.01 -9.71 -6.23
C VAL A 124 -16.35 -9.85 -5.50
N ASP A 125 -16.69 -11.09 -5.19
CA ASP A 125 -17.74 -11.49 -4.28
C ASP A 125 -17.25 -12.64 -3.38
N GLU A 126 -18.08 -13.11 -2.44
CA GLU A 126 -17.69 -14.16 -1.51
C GLU A 126 -17.53 -15.54 -2.18
N SER A 127 -18.08 -15.76 -3.38
CA SER A 127 -17.86 -17.02 -4.12
C SER A 127 -16.41 -17.15 -4.61
N MET A 128 -15.71 -16.03 -4.75
CA MET A 128 -14.31 -15.97 -5.15
C MET A 128 -13.34 -16.13 -3.97
N ARG A 129 -13.84 -16.18 -2.73
CA ARG A 129 -13.01 -16.31 -1.53
C ARG A 129 -12.51 -17.74 -1.38
N ALA A 130 -11.18 -17.89 -1.39
CA ALA A 130 -10.52 -19.19 -1.29
C ALA A 130 -9.84 -19.43 0.07
N CYS A 131 -9.42 -18.37 0.76
CA CYS A 131 -8.86 -18.46 2.11
C CYS A 131 -9.00 -17.12 2.85
N ALA A 132 -8.41 -17.03 4.04
CA ALA A 132 -8.37 -15.78 4.81
C ALA A 132 -7.36 -14.74 4.27
N GLY A 133 -6.52 -15.12 3.30
CA GLY A 133 -5.33 -14.34 2.92
C GLY A 133 -4.25 -14.43 4.01
N GLY A 134 -3.42 -13.38 4.10
CA GLY A 134 -2.46 -13.21 5.19
C GLY A 134 -0.98 -13.28 4.80
N GLY A 135 -0.68 -13.43 3.51
CA GLY A 135 0.70 -13.56 3.02
C GLY A 135 1.25 -14.97 3.16
N THR A 136 2.42 -15.23 2.58
CA THR A 136 3.11 -16.51 2.73
C THR A 136 4.17 -16.48 3.84
N MET A 137 4.28 -17.62 4.52
CA MET A 137 5.41 -17.88 5.41
C MET A 137 6.77 -17.83 4.68
N ALA A 138 6.78 -18.07 3.38
CA ALA A 138 7.98 -18.01 2.53
C ALA A 138 8.47 -16.57 2.32
N ALA A 139 7.57 -15.61 2.13
CA ALA A 139 7.91 -14.20 1.96
C ALA A 139 8.39 -13.52 3.25
N LYS A 140 8.25 -14.18 4.43
CA LYS A 140 8.46 -13.58 5.77
C LYS A 140 7.64 -12.32 6.02
N GLU A 141 6.65 -12.05 5.18
CA GLU A 141 5.74 -10.92 5.27
C GLU A 141 4.45 -11.43 5.93
N ARG A 142 4.08 -10.84 7.06
CA ARG A 142 2.80 -11.12 7.72
C ARG A 142 1.88 -9.95 7.44
N VAL A 143 0.84 -10.21 6.67
CA VAL A 143 -0.21 -9.23 6.38
C VAL A 143 -1.52 -9.70 6.99
N GLU A 144 -2.41 -8.77 7.27
CA GLU A 144 -3.77 -9.03 7.71
C GLU A 144 -4.73 -8.45 6.69
N ALA A 145 -5.53 -9.29 6.03
CA ALA A 145 -6.59 -8.83 5.14
C ALA A 145 -7.78 -8.35 5.96
N LEU A 146 -8.23 -7.13 5.67
CA LEU A 146 -9.33 -6.46 6.35
C LEU A 146 -10.40 -6.05 5.35
N SER A 147 -11.67 -6.18 5.76
CA SER A 147 -12.82 -5.66 5.02
C SER A 147 -13.15 -4.26 5.56
N LEU A 148 -12.95 -3.24 4.75
CA LEU A 148 -13.29 -1.84 5.03
C LEU A 148 -14.63 -1.51 4.36
N PRO A 149 -15.73 -1.35 5.12
CA PRO A 149 -17.02 -0.99 4.54
C PRO A 149 -16.93 0.32 3.77
N VAL A 150 -17.58 0.40 2.60
CA VAL A 150 -17.62 1.61 1.76
C VAL A 150 -18.11 2.82 2.56
N ALA A 151 -19.13 2.62 3.40
CA ALA A 151 -19.69 3.66 4.27
C ALA A 151 -18.72 4.18 5.34
N ALA A 152 -17.63 3.47 5.65
CA ALA A 152 -16.63 3.86 6.63
C ALA A 152 -15.40 4.52 5.99
N VAL A 153 -15.29 4.57 4.65
CA VAL A 153 -14.07 5.00 3.96
C VAL A 153 -13.72 6.45 4.26
N GLU A 154 -14.69 7.37 4.24
CA GLU A 154 -14.43 8.79 4.51
C GLU A 154 -13.86 8.99 5.92
N ALA A 155 -14.55 8.42 6.93
CA ALA A 155 -14.11 8.46 8.33
C ALA A 155 -12.74 7.81 8.51
N PHE A 156 -12.49 6.69 7.82
CA PHE A 156 -11.20 6.03 7.83
C PHE A 156 -10.10 6.94 7.25
N ILE A 157 -10.28 7.51 6.07
CA ILE A 157 -9.27 8.34 5.39
C ILE A 157 -8.82 9.51 6.29
N VAL A 158 -9.77 10.21 6.91
CA VAL A 158 -9.49 11.40 7.74
C VAL A 158 -8.97 11.08 9.14
N ASP A 159 -8.98 9.81 9.57
CA ASP A 159 -8.49 9.42 10.90
C ASP A 159 -6.95 9.46 10.95
N GLU A 160 -6.39 10.56 11.45
CA GLU A 160 -4.95 10.78 11.57
C GLU A 160 -4.25 9.81 12.55
N SER A 161 -5.00 9.08 13.39
CA SER A 161 -4.42 8.08 14.30
C SER A 161 -3.98 6.80 13.59
N LEU A 162 -4.47 6.57 12.37
CA LEU A 162 -4.15 5.39 11.58
C LEU A 162 -3.16 5.74 10.47
N ALA A 163 -1.99 5.09 10.48
CA ALA A 163 -1.02 5.22 9.40
C ALA A 163 -1.54 4.56 8.12
N LYS A 164 -1.61 5.33 7.03
CA LYS A 164 -2.10 4.90 5.73
C LYS A 164 -1.11 5.31 4.66
N THR A 165 -0.97 4.49 3.63
CA THR A 165 -0.19 4.90 2.46
C THR A 165 -1.01 5.84 1.58
N PRO A 166 -0.37 6.84 0.93
CA PRO A 166 -1.06 7.70 -0.04
C PRO A 166 -1.74 6.91 -1.16
N GLY A 167 -1.13 5.80 -1.59
CA GLY A 167 -1.71 4.90 -2.60
C GLY A 167 -3.04 4.28 -2.17
N LEU A 168 -3.17 3.90 -0.89
CA LEU A 168 -4.45 3.44 -0.33
C LEU A 168 -5.51 4.54 -0.39
N CYS A 169 -5.21 5.72 0.15
CA CYS A 169 -6.16 6.83 0.16
C CYS A 169 -6.59 7.21 -1.27
N PHE A 170 -5.65 7.29 -2.20
CA PHE A 170 -5.94 7.56 -3.61
C PHE A 170 -6.84 6.48 -4.23
N GLY A 171 -6.51 5.21 -4.03
CA GLY A 171 -7.26 4.09 -4.59
C GLY A 171 -8.70 4.01 -4.07
N LEU A 172 -8.91 4.30 -2.77
CA LEU A 172 -10.25 4.36 -2.17
C LEU A 172 -11.07 5.52 -2.74
N LEU A 173 -10.49 6.72 -2.84
CA LEU A 173 -11.17 7.91 -3.36
C LEU A 173 -11.51 7.83 -4.84
N LEU A 174 -10.77 7.03 -5.62
CA LEU A 174 -11.04 6.82 -7.05
C LEU A 174 -12.39 6.12 -7.30
N LEU A 175 -12.89 5.38 -6.32
CA LEU A 175 -14.07 4.51 -6.43
C LEU A 175 -15.27 4.95 -5.56
N MET A 176 -15.16 6.10 -4.89
CA MET A 176 -16.25 6.76 -4.17
C MET A 176 -16.94 7.79 -5.06
#